data_AF-A0A7J7GC90-F1
#
_entry.id   AF-A0A7J7GC90-F1
#
_cell.length_a   1.000
_cell.length_b   1.000
_cell.length_c   1.000
_cell.angle_alpha   90.00
_cell.angle_beta   90.00
_cell.angle_gamma   90.00
#
_symmetry.space_group_name_H-M   'P 1'
#
loop_
_entity.id
_entity.type
_entity.pdbx_description
1 polymer ?
#
loop_
_entity_poly.entity_id
_entity_poly.type
_entity_poly.pdbx_seq_one_letter_code
_entity_poly.pdbx_strand_id
1 'polypeptide(L)'
;MVIKKDDSEISDLIRSPSRLHFDAVEHGNTKFLIKLIEAYPDLIWKVNNQNQSIFHVAVLHRRARIFNILYEIGSIKDLIIAYIDEDRNNILHLAAKIAPPNQLNIVSGAALQMQRELLWFKEVEKIVQPSYVEMKNSEGKTPQALFTEDHKDLVVKGEAWMKNTASQSMVVATLIATVMFAAAFTVPGGNDNNTGIPMF
;
A
#
# COMPACT_ATOMS: atom_id res chain seq x y z
N MET A 1 28.92 -7.52 -23.83
CA MET A 1 29.32 -6.17 -24.24
C MET A 1 28.99 -5.24 -23.08
N VAL A 2 29.98 -4.96 -22.21
CA VAL A 2 29.81 -4.05 -21.08
C VAL A 2 29.89 -2.64 -21.64
N ILE A 3 28.79 -1.92 -21.64
CA ILE A 3 28.77 -0.50 -22.03
C ILE A 3 29.58 0.24 -20.98
N LYS A 4 30.84 0.57 -21.30
CA LYS A 4 31.64 1.52 -20.50
C LYS A 4 30.99 2.89 -20.69
N LYS A 5 30.20 3.32 -19.71
CA LYS A 5 29.83 4.72 -19.56
C LYS A 5 31.08 5.54 -19.24
N ASP A 6 31.10 6.76 -19.75
CA ASP A 6 32.22 7.68 -19.60
C ASP A 6 32.39 8.09 -18.12
N ASP A 7 33.63 8.26 -17.67
CA ASP A 7 33.93 8.61 -16.27
C ASP A 7 33.33 9.97 -15.88
N SER A 8 33.10 10.85 -16.87
CA SER A 8 32.33 12.09 -16.72
C SER A 8 30.85 11.84 -16.41
N GLU A 9 30.20 10.88 -17.08
CA GLU A 9 28.81 10.52 -16.79
C GLU A 9 28.67 9.85 -15.43
N ILE A 10 29.65 9.01 -15.06
CA ILE A 10 29.70 8.39 -13.73
C ILE A 10 29.96 9.47 -12.67
N SER A 11 30.86 10.41 -12.95
CA SER A 11 31.12 11.55 -12.07
C SER A 11 29.90 12.45 -11.94
N ASP A 12 29.15 12.75 -12.99
CA ASP A 12 27.92 13.55 -12.92
C ASP A 12 26.77 12.81 -12.24
N LEU A 13 26.71 11.48 -12.36
CA LEU A 13 25.79 10.62 -11.61
C LEU A 13 26.13 10.62 -10.10
N ILE A 14 27.42 10.68 -9.76
CA ILE A 14 27.94 10.76 -8.39
C ILE A 14 27.87 12.20 -7.85
N ARG A 15 28.03 13.21 -8.70
CA ARG A 15 28.03 14.66 -8.40
C ARG A 15 26.62 15.26 -8.41
N SER A 16 25.65 14.51 -8.94
CA SER A 16 24.22 14.62 -8.63
C SER A 16 23.78 13.52 -7.64
N PRO A 17 24.38 13.43 -6.43
CA PRO A 17 24.11 12.38 -5.44
C PRO A 17 22.68 12.41 -4.90
N SER A 18 21.88 13.40 -5.30
CA SER A 18 20.45 13.46 -4.99
C SER A 18 19.68 12.27 -5.55
N ARG A 19 19.97 11.77 -6.76
CA ARG A 19 19.11 10.74 -7.38
C ARG A 19 19.28 9.34 -6.82
N LEU A 20 20.52 8.90 -6.57
CA LEU A 20 20.80 7.49 -6.24
C LEU A 20 20.07 6.99 -4.98
N HIS A 21 19.96 7.83 -3.95
CA HIS A 21 19.24 7.46 -2.73
C HIS A 21 17.71 7.48 -2.93
N PHE A 22 17.17 8.41 -3.73
CA PHE A 22 15.75 8.39 -4.09
C PHE A 22 15.40 7.17 -4.95
N ASP A 23 16.22 6.83 -5.94
CA ASP A 23 16.04 5.64 -6.78
C ASP A 23 16.06 4.37 -5.92
N ALA A 24 16.97 4.30 -4.95
CA ALA A 24 17.03 3.19 -3.99
C ALA A 24 15.75 3.08 -3.16
N VAL A 25 15.20 4.22 -2.72
CA VAL A 25 13.91 4.26 -2.01
C VAL A 25 12.78 3.81 -2.94
N GLU A 26 12.63 4.41 -4.12
CA GLU A 26 11.60 4.09 -5.10
C GLU A 26 11.55 2.59 -5.40
N HIS A 27 12.71 1.95 -5.54
CA HIS A 27 12.84 0.51 -5.83
C HIS A 27 12.82 -0.38 -4.57
N GLY A 28 12.79 0.20 -3.37
CA GLY A 28 12.74 -0.55 -2.11
C GLY A 28 14.07 -1.21 -1.73
N ASN A 29 15.20 -0.76 -2.29
CA ASN A 29 16.53 -1.30 -2.07
C ASN A 29 17.10 -0.87 -0.70
N THR A 30 16.53 -1.45 0.35
CA THR A 30 16.78 -1.07 1.74
C THR A 30 18.25 -1.26 2.15
N LYS A 31 18.88 -2.37 1.74
CA LYS A 31 20.28 -2.67 2.11
C LYS A 31 21.26 -1.66 1.53
N PHE A 32 21.05 -1.27 0.28
CA PHE A 32 21.87 -0.25 -0.36
C PHE A 32 21.64 1.11 0.27
N LEU A 33 20.38 1.49 0.53
CA LEU A 33 20.04 2.76 1.18
C LEU A 33 20.70 2.91 2.55
N ILE A 34 20.68 1.87 3.39
CA ILE A 34 21.34 1.89 4.71
C ILE A 34 22.84 2.16 4.55
N LYS A 35 23.54 1.38 3.72
CA LYS A 35 24.98 1.57 3.48
C LYS A 35 25.31 2.95 2.93
N LEU A 36 24.43 3.48 2.07
CA LEU A 36 24.61 4.79 1.46
C LEU A 36 24.45 5.92 2.49
N ILE A 37 23.45 5.84 3.37
CA ILE A 37 23.24 6.81 4.46
C ILE A 37 24.35 6.71 5.51
N GLU A 38 24.83 5.51 5.84
CA GLU A 38 25.98 5.33 6.76
C GLU A 38 27.25 5.99 6.20
N ALA A 39 27.50 5.87 4.90
CA ALA A 39 28.65 6.49 4.23
C ALA A 39 28.49 8.02 4.06
N TYR A 40 27.26 8.49 3.82
CA TYR A 40 26.95 9.90 3.57
C TYR A 40 25.67 10.33 4.34
N PRO A 41 25.78 10.61 5.66
CA PRO A 41 24.62 10.93 6.50
C PRO A 41 23.83 12.17 6.04
N ASP A 42 24.51 13.13 5.41
CA ASP A 42 23.91 14.37 4.91
C ASP A 42 22.84 14.15 3.83
N LEU A 43 22.81 12.97 3.20
CA LEU A 43 21.79 12.61 2.22
C LEU A 43 20.37 12.59 2.80
N ILE A 44 20.23 12.37 4.12
CA ILE A 44 18.94 12.40 4.81
C ILE A 44 18.23 13.76 4.62
N TRP A 45 18.98 14.85 4.50
CA TRP A 45 18.46 16.21 4.36
C TRP A 45 18.17 16.63 2.92
N LYS A 46 18.49 15.78 1.93
CA LYS A 46 18.28 16.11 0.53
C LYS A 46 16.81 15.95 0.14
N VAL A 47 16.40 16.77 -0.81
CA VAL A 47 15.11 16.69 -1.50
C VAL A 47 15.34 16.43 -2.98
N ASN A 48 14.36 15.79 -3.62
CA ASN A 48 14.35 15.62 -5.07
C ASN A 48 13.87 16.90 -5.77
N ASN A 49 13.69 16.84 -7.09
CA ASN A 49 13.26 17.98 -7.90
C ASN A 49 11.82 18.43 -7.60
N GLN A 50 11.03 17.63 -6.88
CA GLN A 50 9.67 17.96 -6.44
C GLN A 50 9.65 18.46 -4.98
N ASN A 51 10.81 18.80 -4.42
CA ASN A 51 10.97 19.17 -3.01
C ASN A 51 10.54 18.05 -2.04
N GLN A 52 10.64 16.79 -2.45
CA GLN A 52 10.28 15.63 -1.64
C GLN A 52 11.53 15.00 -1.00
N SER A 53 11.45 14.73 0.30
CA SER A 53 12.49 13.97 1.02
C SER A 53 12.36 12.46 0.82
N ILE A 54 13.32 11.69 1.34
CA ILE A 54 13.29 10.21 1.24
C ILE A 54 12.07 9.60 1.94
N PHE A 55 11.50 10.28 2.94
CA PHE A 55 10.25 9.88 3.59
C PHE A 55 9.06 10.02 2.65
N HIS A 56 8.97 11.15 1.94
CA HIS A 56 7.92 11.41 0.96
C HIS A 56 7.93 10.34 -0.15
N VAL A 57 9.12 10.06 -0.70
CA VAL A 57 9.28 9.02 -1.73
C VAL A 57 8.95 7.64 -1.19
N ALA A 58 9.38 7.30 0.03
CA ALA A 58 9.04 6.01 0.65
C ALA A 58 7.52 5.84 0.82
N VAL A 59 6.81 6.92 1.18
CA VAL A 59 5.35 6.91 1.33
C VAL A 59 4.62 6.79 0.01
N LEU A 60 5.02 7.60 -0.97
CA LEU A 60 4.45 7.58 -2.32
C LEU A 60 4.58 6.18 -2.95
N HIS A 61 5.71 5.51 -2.77
CA HIS A 61 5.99 4.19 -3.32
C HIS A 61 5.68 3.01 -2.38
N ARG A 62 4.91 3.22 -1.31
CA ARG A 62 4.47 2.16 -0.35
C ARG A 62 5.62 1.32 0.23
N ARG A 63 6.78 1.93 0.48
CA ARG A 63 7.98 1.24 0.97
C ARG A 63 7.99 1.16 2.49
N ALA A 64 7.07 0.37 3.05
CA ALA A 64 6.86 0.22 4.49
C ALA A 64 8.16 -0.07 5.28
N ARG A 65 9.04 -0.94 4.76
CA ARG A 65 10.31 -1.26 5.44
C ARG A 65 11.23 -0.04 5.57
N ILE A 66 11.33 0.76 4.51
CA ILE A 66 12.15 1.98 4.50
C ILE A 66 11.50 3.02 5.40
N PHE A 67 10.19 3.20 5.30
CA PHE A 67 9.42 4.08 6.19
C PHE A 67 9.67 3.75 7.68
N ASN A 68 9.63 2.48 8.06
CA ASN A 68 9.90 2.05 9.45
C ASN A 68 11.33 2.36 9.89
N ILE A 69 12.34 2.12 9.04
CA ILE A 69 13.74 2.46 9.35
C ILE A 69 13.89 3.96 9.56
N LEU A 70 13.31 4.75 8.64
CA LEU A 70 13.34 6.20 8.71
C LEU A 70 12.64 6.73 9.97
N TYR A 71 11.54 6.09 10.38
CA TYR A 71 10.82 6.41 11.61
C TYR A 71 11.64 6.18 12.89
N GLU A 72 12.64 5.28 12.86
CA GLU A 72 13.54 5.01 13.97
C GLU A 72 14.70 6.02 14.09
N ILE A 73 14.88 6.94 13.14
CA ILE A 73 15.97 7.95 13.12
C ILE A 73 15.78 9.07 14.18
N GLY A 74 14.86 8.88 15.13
CA GLY A 74 14.64 9.80 16.25
C GLY A 74 13.98 11.12 15.83
N SER A 75 14.37 12.24 16.45
CA SER A 75 13.73 13.56 16.25
C SER A 75 13.96 14.18 14.87
N ILE A 76 14.94 13.69 14.10
CA ILE A 76 15.20 14.13 12.73
C ILE A 76 13.96 13.91 11.83
N LYS A 77 13.18 12.86 12.10
CA LYS A 77 11.97 12.57 11.33
C LYS A 77 10.95 13.70 11.38
N ASP A 78 10.80 14.38 12.51
CA ASP A 78 9.78 15.41 12.71
C ASP A 78 10.05 16.63 11.82
N LEU A 79 11.33 16.94 11.59
CA LEU A 79 11.75 17.99 10.67
C LEU A 79 11.51 17.60 9.21
N ILE A 80 11.77 16.35 8.86
CA ILE A 80 11.65 15.85 7.48
C ILE A 80 10.19 15.65 7.07
N ILE A 81 9.34 15.19 7.98
CA ILE A 81 7.89 15.01 7.77
C ILE A 81 7.19 16.36 7.54
N ALA A 82 7.73 17.45 8.11
CA ALA A 82 7.18 18.80 7.95
C ALA A 82 7.45 19.42 6.56
N TYR A 83 8.26 18.78 5.71
CA TYR A 83 8.46 19.28 4.35
C TYR A 83 7.18 19.17 3.53
N ILE A 84 7.06 20.07 2.56
CA ILE A 84 5.92 20.21 1.68
C ILE A 84 6.47 20.21 0.25
N ASP A 85 5.88 19.40 -0.63
CA ASP A 85 6.31 19.31 -2.02
C ASP A 85 5.91 20.55 -2.84
N GLU A 86 6.35 20.63 -4.10
CA GLU A 86 6.05 21.78 -4.98
C GLU A 86 4.54 22.03 -5.17
N ASP A 87 3.71 20.99 -5.09
CA ASP A 87 2.25 21.05 -5.23
C ASP A 87 1.54 21.31 -3.89
N ARG A 88 2.29 21.73 -2.88
CA ARG A 88 1.80 21.92 -1.50
C ARG A 88 1.23 20.64 -0.86
N ASN A 89 1.62 19.46 -1.33
CA ASN A 89 1.29 18.20 -0.69
C ASN A 89 2.23 17.98 0.50
N ASN A 90 1.64 17.64 1.65
CA ASN A 90 2.38 17.02 2.74
C ASN A 90 2.47 15.49 2.54
N ILE A 91 3.19 14.81 3.43
CA ILE A 91 3.36 13.35 3.36
C ILE A 91 2.03 12.57 3.33
N LEU A 92 0.97 13.07 3.96
CA LEU A 92 -0.34 12.40 3.99
C LEU A 92 -1.07 12.52 2.65
N HIS A 93 -0.92 13.63 1.94
CA HIS A 93 -1.39 13.73 0.54
C HIS A 93 -0.66 12.74 -0.37
N LEU A 94 0.64 12.47 -0.14
CA LEU A 94 1.36 11.45 -0.91
C LEU A 94 0.89 10.02 -0.57
N ALA A 95 0.51 9.77 0.68
CA ALA A 95 -0.17 8.52 1.05
C ALA A 95 -1.57 8.43 0.44
N ALA A 96 -2.21 9.57 0.16
CA ALA A 96 -3.54 9.65 -0.43
C ALA A 96 -3.58 9.28 -1.92
N LYS A 97 -2.48 9.47 -2.65
CA LYS A 97 -2.36 9.11 -4.07
C LYS A 97 -2.38 7.60 -4.26
N ILE A 98 -2.96 7.10 -5.34
CA ILE A 98 -2.98 5.66 -5.65
C ILE A 98 -1.56 5.06 -5.72
N ALA A 99 -1.34 3.88 -5.13
CA ALA A 99 -0.04 3.23 -5.17
C ALA A 99 0.43 2.89 -6.61
N PRO A 100 1.75 2.90 -6.86
CA PRO A 100 2.30 2.39 -8.12
C PRO A 100 1.84 0.94 -8.41
N PRO A 101 1.62 0.55 -9.68
CA PRO A 101 1.05 -0.75 -10.03
C PRO A 101 1.79 -1.95 -9.45
N ASN A 102 3.11 -1.88 -9.34
CA ASN A 102 3.93 -2.95 -8.75
C ASN A 102 3.75 -3.12 -7.24
N GLN A 103 3.19 -2.12 -6.54
CA GLN A 103 2.85 -2.18 -5.12
C GLN A 103 1.36 -2.46 -4.90
N LEU A 104 0.51 -1.80 -5.69
CA LEU A 104 -0.94 -2.01 -5.63
C LEU A 104 -1.31 -3.47 -5.91
N ASN A 105 -0.67 -4.08 -6.92
CA ASN A 105 -0.99 -5.44 -7.36
C ASN A 105 -0.23 -6.55 -6.60
N ILE A 106 0.40 -6.24 -5.45
CA ILE A 106 1.01 -7.29 -4.60
C ILE A 106 -0.06 -8.25 -4.06
N VAL A 107 -1.27 -7.75 -3.85
CA VAL A 107 -2.43 -8.56 -3.45
C VAL A 107 -3.44 -8.62 -4.58
N SER A 108 -4.10 -9.77 -4.70
CA SER A 108 -5.18 -9.97 -5.66
C SER A 108 -6.52 -9.56 -5.06
N GLY A 109 -7.43 -9.05 -5.90
CA GLY A 109 -8.77 -8.63 -5.49
C GLY A 109 -8.82 -7.16 -5.08
N ALA A 110 -9.66 -6.39 -5.78
CA ALA A 110 -9.75 -4.94 -5.60
C ALA A 110 -10.12 -4.52 -4.16
N ALA A 111 -10.90 -5.33 -3.44
CA ALA A 111 -11.25 -5.04 -2.05
C ALA A 111 -10.05 -5.14 -1.10
N LEU A 112 -9.19 -6.15 -1.30
CA LEU A 112 -7.97 -6.33 -0.51
C LEU A 112 -6.93 -5.26 -0.85
N GLN A 113 -6.85 -4.86 -2.13
CA GLN A 113 -6.05 -3.71 -2.56
C GLN A 113 -6.52 -2.43 -1.84
N MET A 114 -7.82 -2.14 -1.88
CA MET A 114 -8.41 -0.97 -1.21
C MET A 114 -8.17 -0.97 0.30
N GLN A 115 -8.35 -2.13 0.95
CA GLN A 115 -8.10 -2.28 2.38
C GLN A 115 -6.65 -1.93 2.73
N ARG A 116 -5.68 -2.37 1.92
CA ARG A 116 -4.27 -2.10 2.14
C ARG A 116 -3.93 -0.61 1.96
N GLU A 117 -4.49 0.04 0.95
CA GLU A 117 -4.31 1.47 0.73
C GLU A 117 -4.89 2.30 1.89
N LEU A 118 -6.07 1.91 2.40
CA LEU A 118 -6.66 2.54 3.59
C LEU A 118 -5.80 2.37 4.84
N LEU A 119 -5.30 1.15 5.09
CA LEU A 119 -4.40 0.88 6.22
C LEU A 119 -3.11 1.69 6.10
N TRP A 120 -2.54 1.78 4.90
CA TRP A 120 -1.36 2.59 4.65
C TRP A 120 -1.60 4.07 4.93
N PHE A 121 -2.70 4.63 4.42
CA PHE A 121 -3.10 6.01 4.68
C PHE A 121 -3.24 6.28 6.19
N LYS A 122 -3.93 5.39 6.91
CA LYS A 122 -4.08 5.49 8.38
C LYS A 122 -2.77 5.38 9.14
N GLU A 123 -1.81 4.58 8.67
CA GLU A 123 -0.51 4.48 9.32
C GLU A 123 0.31 5.77 9.18
N VAL A 124 0.28 6.38 8.00
CA VAL A 124 0.93 7.68 7.76
C VAL A 124 0.20 8.80 8.51
N GLU A 125 -1.13 8.75 8.64
CA GLU A 125 -1.91 9.74 9.38
C GLU A 125 -1.48 9.85 10.86
N LYS A 126 -1.13 8.72 11.50
CA LYS A 126 -0.73 8.68 12.93
C LYS A 126 0.52 9.51 13.25
N ILE A 127 1.38 9.74 12.27
CA ILE A 127 2.66 10.44 12.46
C ILE A 127 2.59 11.92 12.04
N VAL A 128 1.45 12.34 11.49
CA VAL A 128 1.27 13.69 10.94
C VAL A 128 0.58 14.57 11.99
N GLN A 129 1.03 15.82 12.11
CA GLN A 129 0.41 16.75 13.05
C GLN A 129 -1.04 17.08 12.62
N PRO A 130 -1.97 17.32 13.57
CA PRO A 130 -3.37 17.58 13.24
C PRO A 130 -3.59 18.70 12.22
N SER A 131 -2.76 19.76 12.23
CA SER A 131 -2.85 20.86 11.27
C SER A 131 -2.59 20.43 9.82
N TYR A 132 -1.78 19.39 9.61
CA TYR A 132 -1.47 18.86 8.28
C TYR A 132 -2.54 17.88 7.78
N VAL A 133 -3.35 17.30 8.66
CA VAL A 133 -4.49 16.45 8.27
C VAL A 133 -5.55 17.26 7.53
N GLU A 134 -5.75 18.52 7.90
CA GLU A 134 -6.72 19.43 7.28
C GLU A 134 -6.07 20.41 6.28
N MET A 135 -4.75 20.33 6.08
CA MET A 135 -4.04 21.19 5.14
C MET A 135 -4.52 20.92 3.72
N LYS A 136 -4.72 22.00 2.95
CA LYS A 136 -5.06 21.90 1.53
C LYS A 136 -3.82 22.04 0.65
N ASN A 137 -3.70 21.15 -0.32
CA ASN A 137 -2.69 21.24 -1.39
C ASN A 137 -3.01 22.36 -2.39
N SER A 138 -2.22 22.50 -3.45
CA SER A 138 -2.40 23.53 -4.49
C SER A 138 -3.73 23.40 -5.25
N GLU A 139 -4.33 22.20 -5.29
CA GLU A 139 -5.67 21.97 -5.86
C GLU A 139 -6.81 22.28 -4.87
N GLY A 140 -6.49 22.70 -3.64
CA GLY A 140 -7.49 22.99 -2.61
C GLY A 140 -8.07 21.75 -1.92
N LYS A 141 -7.47 20.56 -2.13
CA LYS A 141 -7.92 19.29 -1.56
C LYS A 141 -7.17 18.99 -0.26
N THR A 142 -7.87 18.42 0.72
CA THR A 142 -7.25 17.80 1.90
C THR A 142 -6.75 16.39 1.56
N PRO A 143 -5.86 15.78 2.35
CA PRO A 143 -5.43 14.40 2.15
C PRO A 143 -6.58 13.41 2.05
N GLN A 144 -7.59 13.55 2.93
CA GLN A 144 -8.76 12.66 2.94
C GLN A 144 -9.65 12.84 1.69
N ALA A 145 -9.81 14.07 1.21
CA ALA A 145 -10.54 14.35 -0.02
C ALA A 145 -9.81 13.76 -1.23
N LEU A 146 -8.49 13.96 -1.31
CA LEU A 146 -7.66 13.38 -2.36
C LEU A 146 -7.70 11.84 -2.35
N PHE A 147 -7.62 11.21 -1.17
CA PHE A 147 -7.68 9.75 -1.04
C PHE A 147 -9.00 9.20 -1.59
N THR A 148 -10.11 9.85 -1.25
CA THR A 148 -11.46 9.46 -1.70
C THR A 148 -11.60 9.57 -3.22
N GLU A 149 -11.02 10.61 -3.82
CA GLU A 149 -11.05 10.85 -5.26
C GLU A 149 -10.18 9.84 -6.02
N ASP A 150 -8.91 9.71 -5.66
CA ASP A 150 -7.93 8.85 -6.35
C ASP A 150 -8.29 7.36 -6.25
N HIS A 151 -8.98 6.94 -5.18
CA HIS A 151 -9.35 5.54 -4.95
C HIS A 151 -10.79 5.20 -5.35
N LYS A 152 -11.54 6.15 -5.94
CA LYS A 152 -12.95 5.97 -6.29
C LYS A 152 -13.21 4.71 -7.12
N ASP A 153 -12.41 4.50 -8.16
CA ASP A 153 -12.55 3.33 -9.04
C ASP A 153 -12.20 2.02 -8.32
N LEU A 154 -11.23 2.06 -7.40
CA LEU A 154 -10.81 0.91 -6.62
C LEU A 154 -11.91 0.49 -5.63
N VAL A 155 -12.60 1.46 -5.02
CA VAL A 155 -13.77 1.22 -4.17
C VAL A 155 -14.89 0.52 -4.96
N VAL A 156 -15.24 1.05 -6.14
CA VAL A 156 -16.29 0.45 -6.99
C VAL A 156 -15.93 -1.00 -7.39
N LYS A 157 -14.68 -1.23 -7.81
CA LYS A 157 -14.20 -2.58 -8.14
C LYS A 157 -14.15 -3.49 -6.91
N GLY A 158 -13.79 -2.94 -5.75
CA GLY A 158 -13.78 -3.65 -4.47
C GLY A 158 -15.15 -4.11 -4.05
N GLU A 159 -16.15 -3.24 -4.13
CA GLU A 159 -17.56 -3.58 -3.86
C GLU A 159 -18.06 -4.69 -4.78
N ALA A 160 -17.76 -4.59 -6.09
CA ALA A 160 -18.12 -5.62 -7.06
C ALA A 160 -17.45 -6.97 -6.74
N TRP A 161 -16.16 -6.95 -6.42
CA TRP A 161 -15.42 -8.15 -6.02
C TRP A 161 -16.04 -8.80 -4.78
N MET A 162 -16.34 -8.03 -3.73
CA MET A 162 -16.96 -8.54 -2.51
C MET A 162 -18.34 -9.16 -2.75
N LYS A 163 -19.19 -8.49 -3.54
CA LYS A 163 -20.53 -9.00 -3.89
C LYS A 163 -20.44 -10.34 -4.65
N ASN A 164 -19.54 -10.42 -5.63
CA ASN A 164 -19.35 -11.64 -6.40
C ASN A 164 -18.83 -12.79 -5.54
N THR A 165 -17.83 -12.54 -4.70
CA THR A 165 -17.30 -13.54 -3.77
C THR A 165 -18.38 -14.02 -2.79
N ALA A 166 -19.16 -13.11 -2.20
CA ALA A 166 -20.26 -13.47 -1.30
C ALA A 166 -21.31 -14.35 -2.01
N SER A 167 -21.69 -14.00 -3.24
CA SER A 167 -22.63 -14.81 -4.03
C SER A 167 -22.10 -16.22 -4.30
N GLN A 168 -20.82 -16.36 -4.64
CA GLN A 168 -20.20 -17.66 -4.87
C GLN A 168 -20.11 -18.48 -3.58
N SER A 169 -19.71 -17.85 -2.47
CA SER A 169 -19.66 -18.51 -1.16
C SER A 169 -21.04 -18.97 -0.69
N MET A 170 -22.10 -18.20 -0.96
CA MET A 170 -23.49 -18.60 -0.67
C MET A 170 -23.87 -19.88 -1.42
N VAL A 171 -23.57 -19.99 -2.72
CA VAL A 171 -23.85 -21.20 -3.50
C VAL A 171 -23.12 -22.42 -2.92
N VAL A 172 -21.85 -22.27 -2.57
CA VAL A 172 -21.06 -23.35 -1.95
C VAL A 172 -21.64 -23.74 -0.60
N ALA A 173 -21.99 -22.78 0.25
CA ALA A 173 -22.57 -23.02 1.57
C ALA A 173 -23.93 -23.74 1.46
N THR A 174 -24.79 -23.33 0.52
CA THR A 174 -26.05 -24.03 0.24
C THR A 174 -25.82 -25.47 -0.17
N LEU A 175 -24.87 -25.72 -1.09
CA LEU A 175 -24.55 -27.08 -1.52
C LEU A 175 -24.06 -27.96 -0.36
N ILE A 176 -23.16 -27.44 0.48
CA ILE A 176 -22.67 -28.13 1.68
C ILE A 176 -23.84 -28.45 2.62
N ALA A 177 -24.69 -27.48 2.90
CA ALA A 177 -25.84 -27.66 3.78
C ALA A 177 -26.80 -28.72 3.24
N THR A 178 -27.08 -28.72 1.93
CA THR A 178 -27.94 -29.72 1.29
C THR A 178 -27.34 -31.12 1.38
N VAL A 179 -26.04 -31.29 1.12
CA VAL A 179 -25.37 -32.59 1.22
C VAL A 179 -25.36 -33.10 2.66
N MET A 180 -25.01 -32.23 3.62
CA MET A 180 -25.03 -32.57 5.04
C MET A 180 -26.44 -32.95 5.53
N PHE A 181 -27.46 -32.21 5.10
CA PHE A 181 -28.85 -32.51 5.40
C PHE A 181 -29.25 -33.88 4.84
N ALA A 182 -28.96 -34.15 3.57
CA ALA A 182 -29.24 -35.45 2.96
C ALA A 182 -28.53 -36.59 3.71
N ALA A 183 -27.24 -36.44 3.98
CA ALA A 183 -26.43 -37.44 4.68
C ALA A 183 -26.95 -37.76 6.09
N ALA A 184 -27.46 -36.76 6.82
CA ALA A 184 -28.01 -36.95 8.16
C ALA A 184 -29.30 -37.80 8.18
N PHE A 185 -30.06 -37.82 7.08
CA PHE A 185 -31.33 -38.54 6.99
C PHE A 185 -31.28 -39.77 6.07
N THR A 186 -30.22 -39.97 5.29
CA THR A 186 -29.98 -41.23 4.56
C THR A 186 -29.34 -42.26 5.48
N VAL A 187 -30.17 -43.05 6.17
CA VAL A 187 -29.73 -44.18 7.01
C VAL A 187 -29.39 -45.39 6.11
N PRO A 188 -28.26 -46.10 6.33
CA PRO A 188 -27.96 -47.34 5.61
C PRO A 188 -29.03 -48.39 5.92
N GLY A 189 -29.78 -48.84 4.91
CA GLY A 189 -30.89 -49.80 5.05
C GLY A 189 -32.22 -49.31 4.46
N GLY A 190 -32.38 -48.00 4.28
CA GLY A 190 -33.61 -47.39 3.76
C GLY A 190 -34.71 -47.24 4.83
N ASN A 191 -35.85 -46.66 4.45
CA ASN A 191 -37.05 -46.59 5.30
C ASN A 191 -38.08 -47.62 4.83
N ASP A 192 -38.84 -48.18 5.77
CA ASP A 192 -40.02 -48.98 5.47
C ASP A 192 -41.09 -48.11 4.79
N ASN A 193 -41.58 -48.53 3.62
CA ASN A 193 -42.55 -47.80 2.80
C ASN A 193 -43.93 -47.63 3.45
N ASN A 194 -44.28 -48.44 4.46
CA ASN A 194 -45.56 -48.32 5.17
C ASN A 194 -45.48 -47.47 6.44
N THR A 195 -44.32 -47.44 7.10
CA THR A 195 -44.19 -46.82 8.43
C THR A 195 -43.28 -45.58 8.43
N GLY A 196 -42.41 -45.44 7.43
CA GLY A 196 -41.42 -44.36 7.36
C GLY A 196 -40.31 -44.49 8.40
N ILE A 197 -40.20 -45.63 9.07
CA ILE A 197 -39.20 -45.90 10.10
C ILE A 197 -37.92 -46.43 9.42
N PRO A 198 -36.72 -46.00 9.87
CA PRO A 198 -35.46 -46.55 9.37
C PRO A 198 -35.36 -48.05 9.60
N MET A 199 -35.02 -48.80 8.55
CA MET A 199 -34.69 -50.21 8.65
C MET A 199 -33.21 -50.33 9.04
N PHE A 200 -32.97 -50.73 10.29
CA PHE A 200 -31.63 -51.02 10.83
C PHE A 200 -31.29 -52.50 10.68
#